data_AF-A0A2G9NVK7-F1
#
_entry.id   AF-A0A2G9NVK7-F1
#
_cell.length_a   1.000
_cell.length_b   1.000
_cell.length_c   1.000
_cell.angle_alpha   90.00
_cell.angle_beta   90.00
_cell.angle_gamma   90.00
#
_symmetry.space_group_name_H-M   'P 1'
#
loop_
_entity.id
_entity.type
_entity.pdbx_description
1 polymer ?
#
loop_
_entity_poly.entity_id
_entity_poly.type
_entity_poly.pdbx_seq_one_letter_code
_entity_poly.pdbx_strand_id
1 'polypeptide(L)'
;MDNKRGNQKFPRFPRVWFSQKRGQFYLIAAIIIIGALIGIVTVTNFAITRQSADEIKVYQLSQELKLESEQVINYGILKSDLGTALTDFTEKYSSYIGDQENDVYFIYGDKKAITVIGYVSTDTGSVGLDFGGDPVTIDIQGNVIDIKDFDFSNTDDLNELFGCESNCYEYVNNNELVKTNVIVEVAGTKYPLNIKEGENFFFVIQQANQDNEAIQ
;
A
#
# COMPACT_ATOMS: atom_id res chain seq x y z
N MET A 1 -67.65 89.28 23.38
CA MET A 1 -67.73 88.23 24.41
C MET A 1 -68.58 87.12 23.81
N ASP A 2 -68.23 85.85 23.66
CA ASP A 2 -67.11 85.02 24.10
C ASP A 2 -67.10 83.80 23.13
N ASN A 3 -66.00 83.52 22.44
CA ASN A 3 -65.02 82.46 22.77
C ASN A 3 -65.37 81.06 22.23
N LYS A 4 -64.83 80.79 21.03
CA LYS A 4 -64.67 79.46 20.43
C LYS A 4 -63.68 78.64 21.25
N ARG A 5 -64.01 77.41 21.64
CA ARG A 5 -63.01 76.38 21.94
C ARG A 5 -63.39 75.05 21.30
N GLY A 6 -62.75 74.78 20.16
CA GLY A 6 -62.77 73.49 19.48
C GLY A 6 -61.96 72.46 20.28
N ASN A 7 -62.57 71.30 20.45
CA ASN A 7 -62.05 70.19 21.23
C ASN A 7 -61.10 69.35 20.33
N GLN A 8 -59.79 69.63 20.38
CA GLN A 8 -58.79 68.83 19.66
C GLN A 8 -58.48 67.54 20.44
N LYS A 9 -58.92 66.40 19.89
CA LYS A 9 -58.51 65.07 20.34
C LYS A 9 -57.09 64.79 19.87
N PHE A 10 -56.15 64.66 20.81
CA PHE A 10 -54.79 64.21 20.53
C PHE A 10 -54.74 62.72 20.14
N PRO A 11 -53.94 62.31 19.15
CA PRO A 11 -53.69 60.91 18.85
C PRO A 11 -52.84 60.26 19.95
N ARG A 12 -53.25 59.06 20.40
CA ARG A 12 -52.44 58.20 21.27
C ARG A 12 -51.36 57.52 20.43
N PHE A 13 -50.10 57.90 20.64
CA PHE A 13 -48.98 57.11 20.11
C PHE A 13 -48.87 55.76 20.85
N PRO A 14 -48.64 54.64 20.15
CA PRO A 14 -48.34 53.38 20.80
C PRO A 14 -46.96 53.46 21.47
N ARG A 15 -46.91 53.17 22.77
CA ARG A 15 -45.67 52.91 23.50
C ARG A 15 -45.02 51.65 22.93
N VAL A 16 -44.06 51.82 22.03
CA VAL A 16 -43.12 50.76 21.67
C VAL A 16 -42.24 50.51 22.90
N TRP A 17 -42.45 49.37 23.55
CA TRP A 17 -41.66 48.87 24.66
C TRP A 17 -40.23 48.56 24.18
N PHE A 18 -39.33 49.53 24.31
CA PHE A 18 -37.89 49.27 24.24
C PHE A 18 -37.43 48.62 25.54
N SER A 19 -37.46 47.28 25.59
CA SER A 19 -36.66 46.51 26.55
C SER A 19 -36.65 45.04 26.15
N GLN A 20 -35.56 44.59 25.52
CA GLN A 20 -34.76 43.42 25.91
C GLN A 20 -33.54 43.31 24.97
N LYS A 21 -32.68 44.35 24.91
CA LYS A 21 -31.44 44.32 24.08
C LYS A 21 -30.42 43.26 24.52
N ARG A 22 -30.62 42.63 25.69
CA ARG A 22 -29.77 41.54 26.20
C ARG A 22 -30.14 40.17 25.60
N GLY A 23 -31.42 39.90 25.35
CA GLY A 23 -31.87 38.61 24.79
C GLY A 23 -31.42 38.39 23.35
N GLN A 24 -31.42 39.45 22.54
CA GLN A 24 -30.98 39.40 21.14
C GLN A 24 -29.47 39.15 21.02
N PHE A 25 -28.66 39.61 21.98
CA PHE A 25 -27.22 39.36 22.00
C PHE A 25 -26.89 37.86 22.14
N TYR A 26 -27.59 37.16 23.05
CA TYR A 26 -27.42 35.72 23.20
C TYR A 26 -27.87 34.94 21.97
N LEU A 27 -28.92 35.40 21.29
CA LEU A 27 -29.42 34.76 20.07
C LEU A 27 -28.41 34.88 18.93
N ILE A 28 -27.79 36.04 18.76
CA ILE A 28 -26.72 36.26 17.77
C ILE A 28 -25.49 35.40 18.10
N ALA A 29 -25.07 35.37 19.37
CA ALA A 29 -23.94 34.56 19.80
C ALA A 29 -24.18 33.05 19.56
N ALA A 30 -25.40 32.56 19.82
CA ALA A 30 -25.76 31.16 19.56
C ALA A 30 -25.67 30.79 18.08
N ILE A 31 -26.12 31.67 17.17
CA ILE A 31 -26.04 31.45 15.72
C ILE A 31 -24.58 31.35 15.27
N ILE A 32 -23.70 32.21 15.80
CA ILE A 32 -22.26 32.19 15.47
C ILE A 32 -21.63 30.87 15.94
N ILE A 33 -21.95 30.41 17.15
CA ILE A 33 -21.43 29.15 17.68
C ILE A 33 -21.93 27.96 16.85
N ILE A 34 -23.21 27.94 16.46
CA ILE A 34 -23.76 26.89 15.60
C ILE A 34 -23.08 26.88 14.24
N GLY A 35 -22.84 28.05 13.64
CA GLY A 35 -22.10 28.17 12.37
C GLY A 35 -20.66 27.64 12.48
N ALA A 36 -19.97 27.94 13.57
CA ALA A 36 -18.63 27.41 13.83
C ALA A 36 -18.64 25.88 14.01
N LEU A 37 -19.61 25.33 14.72
CA LEU A 37 -19.76 23.88 14.91
C LEU A 37 -20.04 23.16 13.58
N ILE A 38 -20.93 23.71 12.74
CA ILE A 38 -21.19 23.16 11.40
C ILE A 38 -19.93 23.21 10.54
N GLY A 39 -19.18 24.32 10.59
CA GLY A 39 -17.91 24.47 9.89
C GLY A 39 -16.88 23.41 10.31
N ILE A 40 -16.71 23.21 11.63
CA ILE A 40 -15.82 22.18 12.16
C ILE A 40 -16.27 20.80 11.70
N VAL A 41 -17.54 20.42 11.88
CA VAL A 41 -18.07 19.10 11.47
C VAL A 41 -17.87 18.87 9.97
N THR A 42 -18.10 19.89 9.13
CA THR A 42 -17.91 19.79 7.67
C THR A 42 -16.45 19.58 7.30
N VAL A 43 -15.52 20.36 7.89
CA VAL A 43 -14.08 20.21 7.66
C VAL A 43 -13.57 18.88 8.19
N THR A 44 -14.05 18.43 9.34
CA THR A 44 -13.62 17.16 9.96
C THR A 44 -14.10 15.98 9.12
N ASN A 45 -15.37 15.97 8.68
CA ASN A 45 -15.86 14.94 7.76
C ASN A 45 -15.08 14.97 6.43
N PHE A 46 -14.86 16.14 5.85
CA PHE A 46 -14.09 16.26 4.61
C PHE A 46 -12.64 15.77 4.74
N ALA A 47 -11.99 16.06 5.87
CA ALA A 47 -10.63 15.60 6.16
C ALA A 47 -10.57 14.08 6.38
N ILE A 48 -11.55 13.51 7.07
CA ILE A 48 -11.64 12.05 7.27
C ILE A 48 -11.85 11.35 5.93
N THR A 49 -12.77 11.82 5.09
CA THR A 49 -13.04 11.18 3.77
C THR A 49 -11.82 11.23 2.84
N ARG A 50 -10.98 12.27 2.94
CA ARG A 50 -9.70 12.34 2.18
C ARG A 50 -8.60 11.46 2.78
N GLN A 51 -8.51 11.35 4.11
CA GLN A 51 -7.49 10.51 4.76
C GLN A 51 -7.73 9.01 4.56
N SER A 52 -8.97 8.57 4.33
CA SER A 52 -9.30 7.16 4.12
C SER A 52 -9.26 6.71 2.66
N ALA A 53 -9.02 7.60 1.69
CA ALA A 53 -9.04 7.27 0.27
C ALA A 53 -7.66 7.27 -0.40
N ASP A 54 -6.71 8.13 0.01
CA ASP A 54 -5.54 8.41 -0.83
C ASP A 54 -4.16 7.99 -0.29
N GLU A 55 -4.00 7.49 0.94
CA GLU A 55 -2.66 7.05 1.38
C GLU A 55 -2.74 5.97 2.48
N ILE A 56 -3.04 4.71 2.12
CA ILE A 56 -2.52 3.62 2.96
C ILE A 56 -1.01 3.64 2.75
N LYS A 57 -0.30 4.26 3.69
CA LYS A 57 1.16 4.39 3.60
C LYS A 57 1.75 2.99 3.48
N VAL A 58 2.59 2.76 2.46
CA VAL A 58 3.30 1.50 2.18
C VAL A 58 3.91 0.87 3.45
N TYR A 59 4.30 1.69 4.43
CA TYR A 59 4.78 1.23 5.73
C TYR A 59 3.74 0.46 6.57
N GLN A 60 2.48 0.91 6.62
CA GLN A 60 1.40 0.19 7.31
C GLN A 60 1.07 -1.11 6.57
N LEU A 61 1.01 -1.03 5.24
CA LEU A 61 0.83 -2.16 4.35
C LEU A 61 1.91 -3.24 4.55
N SER A 62 3.18 -2.83 4.68
CA SER A 62 4.31 -3.73 4.89
C SER A 62 4.24 -4.47 6.23
N GLN A 63 3.75 -3.82 7.29
CA GLN A 63 3.57 -4.48 8.59
C GLN A 63 2.41 -5.49 8.57
N GLU A 64 1.28 -5.12 7.98
CA GLU A 64 0.13 -6.02 7.81
C GLU A 64 0.51 -7.21 6.93
N LEU A 65 1.17 -6.95 5.80
CA LEU A 65 1.65 -7.98 4.88
C LEU A 65 2.60 -8.95 5.56
N LYS A 66 3.53 -8.47 6.38
CA LYS A 66 4.42 -9.36 7.14
C LYS A 66 3.61 -10.30 8.05
N LEU A 67 2.63 -9.77 8.78
CA LEU A 67 1.82 -10.59 9.69
C LEU A 67 0.94 -11.59 8.94
N GLU A 68 0.35 -11.18 7.81
CA GLU A 68 -0.51 -12.05 7.01
C GLU A 68 0.29 -13.10 6.23
N SER A 69 1.41 -12.72 5.62
CA SER A 69 2.31 -13.67 4.94
C SER A 69 2.83 -14.74 5.89
N GLU A 70 3.22 -14.37 7.13
CA GLU A 70 3.59 -15.36 8.15
C GLU A 70 2.46 -16.36 8.44
N GLN A 71 1.19 -15.91 8.48
CA GLN A 71 0.05 -16.81 8.68
C GLN A 71 -0.21 -17.70 7.47
N VAL A 72 -0.11 -17.16 6.25
CA VAL A 72 -0.28 -17.91 5.00
C VAL A 72 0.80 -18.97 4.85
N ILE A 73 2.05 -18.64 5.14
CA ILE A 73 3.17 -19.59 5.12
C ILE A 73 2.93 -20.69 6.13
N ASN A 74 2.61 -20.35 7.38
CA ASN A 74 2.30 -21.34 8.41
C ASN A 74 1.14 -22.26 8.00
N TYR A 75 0.09 -21.70 7.40
CA TYR A 75 -1.04 -22.48 6.89
C TYR A 75 -0.63 -23.38 5.71
N GLY A 76 0.15 -22.87 4.76
CA GLY A 76 0.66 -23.59 3.60
C GLY A 76 1.56 -24.77 3.98
N ILE A 77 2.48 -24.57 4.92
CA ILE A 77 3.32 -25.63 5.50
C ILE A 77 2.45 -26.71 6.15
N LEU A 78 1.46 -26.33 6.96
CA LEU A 78 0.57 -27.27 7.65
C LEU A 78 -0.29 -28.09 6.68
N LYS A 79 -0.63 -27.52 5.53
CA LYS A 79 -1.46 -28.14 4.48
C LYS A 79 -0.65 -28.84 3.38
N SER A 80 0.69 -28.71 3.41
CA SER A 80 1.60 -29.19 2.37
C SER A 80 1.27 -28.63 0.97
N ASP A 81 0.74 -27.41 0.91
CA ASP A 81 0.31 -26.75 -0.32
C ASP A 81 0.70 -25.26 -0.27
N LEU A 82 1.99 -25.02 0.02
CA LEU A 82 2.54 -23.68 0.20
C LEU A 82 2.47 -22.86 -1.08
N GLY A 83 2.75 -23.47 -2.24
CA GLY A 83 2.69 -22.80 -3.54
C GLY A 83 1.31 -22.20 -3.81
N THR A 84 0.24 -23.02 -3.72
CA THR A 84 -1.13 -22.53 -3.93
C THR A 84 -1.53 -21.48 -2.91
N ALA A 85 -1.17 -21.66 -1.63
CA ALA A 85 -1.47 -20.68 -0.59
C ALA A 85 -0.81 -19.32 -0.86
N LEU A 86 0.45 -19.32 -1.33
CA LEU A 86 1.19 -18.12 -1.68
C LEU A 86 0.69 -17.49 -2.98
N THR A 87 0.30 -18.28 -3.97
CA THR A 87 -0.35 -17.78 -5.20
C THR A 87 -1.68 -17.09 -4.87
N ASP A 88 -2.57 -17.76 -4.12
CA ASP A 88 -3.85 -17.20 -3.68
C ASP A 88 -3.66 -15.92 -2.86
N PHE A 89 -2.65 -15.90 -1.99
CA PHE A 89 -2.31 -14.74 -1.19
C PHE A 89 -1.78 -13.61 -2.06
N THR A 90 -0.87 -13.89 -2.99
CA THR A 90 -0.32 -12.91 -3.92
C THR A 90 -1.42 -12.28 -4.76
N GLU A 91 -2.35 -13.08 -5.28
CA GLU A 91 -3.51 -12.62 -6.06
C GLU A 91 -4.45 -11.73 -5.23
N LYS A 92 -4.79 -12.18 -4.01
CA LYS A 92 -5.66 -11.39 -3.12
C LYS A 92 -4.97 -10.11 -2.67
N TYR A 93 -3.70 -10.19 -2.33
CA TYR A 93 -2.93 -9.06 -1.84
C TYR A 93 -2.67 -8.05 -2.96
N SER A 94 -2.36 -8.49 -4.18
CA SER A 94 -2.22 -7.60 -5.34
C SER A 94 -3.53 -6.87 -5.66
N SER A 95 -4.68 -7.51 -5.42
CA SER A 95 -5.98 -6.84 -5.51
C SER A 95 -6.25 -5.86 -4.36
N TYR A 96 -5.74 -6.14 -3.15
CA TYR A 96 -5.95 -5.33 -1.95
C TYR A 96 -5.15 -4.03 -1.96
N ILE A 97 -3.91 -4.08 -2.46
CA ILE A 97 -3.02 -2.92 -2.56
C ILE A 97 -3.47 -1.89 -3.61
N GLY A 98 -4.58 -2.14 -4.32
CA GLY A 98 -5.55 -1.14 -4.76
C GLY A 98 -5.15 -0.24 -5.93
N ASP A 99 -3.86 0.01 -6.15
CA ASP A 99 -3.37 0.89 -7.19
C ASP A 99 -2.64 0.09 -8.27
N GLN A 100 -3.09 0.29 -9.52
CA GLN A 100 -2.58 -0.36 -10.74
C GLN A 100 -1.16 0.07 -11.14
N GLU A 101 -0.35 0.50 -10.17
CA GLU A 101 1.00 1.00 -10.40
C GLU A 101 2.01 0.43 -9.38
N ASN A 102 1.59 -0.52 -8.53
CA ASN A 102 2.49 -1.19 -7.60
C ASN A 102 2.91 -2.56 -8.14
N ASP A 103 4.22 -2.80 -8.15
CA ASP A 103 4.78 -4.10 -8.48
C ASP A 103 5.15 -4.81 -7.16
N VAL A 104 4.76 -6.08 -7.06
CA VAL A 104 5.01 -6.91 -5.88
C VAL A 104 5.77 -8.15 -6.27
N TYR A 105 6.88 -8.39 -5.57
CA TYR A 105 7.74 -9.54 -5.79
C TYR A 105 7.85 -10.32 -4.49
N PHE A 106 7.54 -11.60 -4.53
CA PHE A 106 7.75 -12.56 -3.44
C PHE A 106 8.87 -13.51 -3.84
N ILE A 107 9.82 -13.71 -2.93
CA ILE A 107 10.96 -14.60 -3.13
C ILE A 107 11.03 -15.47 -1.91
N TYR A 108 10.90 -16.77 -2.10
CA TYR A 108 10.94 -17.72 -1.01
C TYR A 108 11.64 -19.01 -1.41
N GLY A 109 12.12 -19.74 -0.41
CA GLY A 109 12.84 -20.98 -0.64
C GLY A 109 13.91 -21.24 0.39
N ASP A 110 14.69 -22.27 0.14
CA ASP A 110 15.75 -22.75 1.01
C ASP A 110 17.02 -23.03 0.19
N LYS A 111 17.90 -23.86 0.74
CA LYS A 111 19.12 -24.25 0.05
C LYS A 111 18.88 -25.18 -1.14
N LYS A 112 17.68 -25.73 -1.34
CA LYS A 112 17.36 -26.73 -2.37
C LYS A 112 16.54 -26.17 -3.51
N ALA A 113 15.67 -25.21 -3.22
CA ALA A 113 14.89 -24.54 -4.25
C ALA A 113 14.65 -23.08 -3.90
N ILE A 114 14.52 -22.24 -4.93
CA ILE A 114 14.06 -20.86 -4.83
C ILE A 114 12.88 -20.66 -5.78
N THR A 115 11.84 -20.02 -5.28
CA THR A 115 10.70 -19.58 -6.07
C THR A 115 10.64 -18.05 -6.05
N VAL A 116 10.45 -17.48 -7.23
CA VAL A 116 10.18 -16.06 -7.44
C VAL A 116 8.77 -15.93 -7.99
N ILE A 117 7.91 -15.17 -7.31
CA ILE A 117 6.57 -14.80 -7.77
C ILE A 117 6.58 -13.30 -7.98
N GLY A 118 6.20 -12.83 -9.16
CA GLY A 118 6.02 -11.42 -9.43
C GLY A 118 4.61 -11.10 -9.90
N TYR A 119 4.06 -10.02 -9.35
CA TYR A 119 2.93 -9.31 -9.90
C TYR A 119 3.43 -7.95 -10.37
N VAL A 120 3.42 -7.73 -11.68
CA VAL A 120 3.87 -6.47 -12.28
C VAL A 120 2.67 -5.79 -12.93
N SER A 121 2.44 -4.55 -12.52
CA SER A 121 1.36 -3.70 -13.00
C SER A 121 1.70 -3.02 -14.34
N THR A 122 2.98 -2.80 -14.60
CA THR A 122 3.52 -2.24 -15.86
C THR A 122 3.71 -3.32 -16.94
N ASP A 123 3.91 -2.91 -18.21
CA ASP A 123 4.09 -3.86 -19.34
C ASP A 123 5.27 -4.84 -19.13
N THR A 124 6.28 -4.45 -18.34
CA THR A 124 7.49 -5.25 -18.10
C THR A 124 8.12 -4.90 -16.74
N GLY A 125 8.49 -5.91 -15.96
CA GLY A 125 9.34 -5.80 -14.77
C GLY A 125 10.44 -6.85 -14.78
N SER A 126 11.43 -6.73 -13.90
CA SER A 126 12.48 -7.75 -13.80
C SER A 126 13.04 -7.93 -12.40
N VAL A 127 13.42 -9.17 -12.10
CA VAL A 127 14.10 -9.58 -10.87
C VAL A 127 15.45 -10.17 -11.23
N GLY A 128 16.52 -9.54 -10.77
CA GLY A 128 17.88 -10.06 -10.85
C GLY A 128 18.21 -10.94 -9.65
N LEU A 129 18.84 -12.09 -9.88
CA LEU A 129 19.42 -12.94 -8.84
C LEU A 129 20.93 -13.07 -9.08
N ASP A 130 21.73 -12.63 -8.11
CA ASP A 130 23.18 -12.67 -8.16
C ASP A 130 23.72 -13.54 -7.00
N PHE A 131 24.35 -14.65 -7.36
CA PHE A 131 24.94 -15.61 -6.44
C PHE A 131 26.47 -15.47 -6.35
N GLY A 132 27.00 -14.28 -6.62
CA GLY A 132 28.43 -13.98 -6.71
C GLY A 132 29.03 -14.30 -8.09
N GLY A 133 28.23 -14.18 -9.14
CA GLY A 133 28.57 -14.44 -10.54
C GLY A 133 27.93 -13.39 -11.46
N ASP A 134 27.67 -13.75 -12.72
CA ASP A 134 26.86 -12.89 -13.60
C ASP A 134 25.39 -12.95 -13.12
N PRO A 135 24.74 -11.80 -12.86
CA PRO A 135 23.34 -11.78 -12.41
C PRO A 135 22.41 -12.37 -13.47
N VAL A 136 21.47 -13.20 -13.04
CA VAL A 136 20.39 -13.71 -13.89
C VAL A 136 19.17 -12.84 -13.73
N THR A 137 18.68 -12.31 -14.85
CA THR A 137 17.49 -11.46 -14.90
C THR A 137 16.29 -12.30 -15.32
N ILE A 138 15.27 -12.28 -14.47
CA ILE A 138 13.97 -12.87 -14.72
C ILE A 138 13.05 -11.74 -15.17
N ASP A 139 12.64 -11.78 -16.43
CA ASP A 139 11.66 -10.84 -16.97
C ASP A 139 10.24 -11.29 -16.59
N ILE A 140 9.47 -10.39 -16.01
CA ILE A 140 8.10 -10.61 -15.58
C ILE A 140 7.18 -9.77 -16.47
N GLN A 141 6.23 -10.44 -17.12
CA GLN A 141 5.31 -9.79 -18.06
C GLN A 141 4.08 -9.22 -17.33
N GLY A 142 3.66 -8.03 -17.77
CA GLY A 142 2.60 -7.26 -17.12
C GLY A 142 1.22 -7.91 -17.05
N ASN A 143 0.44 -7.53 -16.04
CA ASN A 143 -0.95 -7.95 -15.78
C ASN A 143 -1.17 -9.45 -15.54
N VAL A 144 -0.11 -10.22 -15.34
CA VAL A 144 -0.17 -11.65 -15.02
C VAL A 144 0.75 -11.93 -13.85
N ILE A 145 0.32 -12.82 -12.95
CA ILE A 145 1.21 -13.38 -11.94
C ILE A 145 2.16 -14.32 -12.66
N ASP A 146 3.45 -14.01 -12.67
CA ASP A 146 4.47 -14.93 -13.17
C ASP A 146 5.15 -15.64 -11.99
N ILE A 147 5.42 -16.92 -12.18
CA ILE A 147 6.03 -17.79 -11.19
C ILE A 147 7.22 -18.48 -11.84
N LYS A 148 8.38 -18.30 -11.22
CA LYS A 148 9.62 -18.97 -11.59
C LYS A 148 10.13 -19.80 -10.43
N ASP A 149 10.12 -21.10 -10.63
CA ASP A 149 10.66 -22.09 -9.70
C ASP A 149 12.02 -22.56 -10.19
N PHE A 150 12.99 -22.60 -9.29
CA PHE A 150 14.32 -23.11 -9.56
C PHE A 150 14.66 -24.21 -8.56
N ASP A 151 14.71 -25.45 -9.02
CA ASP A 151 15.13 -26.62 -8.25
C ASP A 151 16.64 -26.87 -8.47
N PHE A 152 17.44 -26.79 -7.41
CA PHE A 152 18.88 -26.99 -7.52
C PHE A 152 19.31 -28.44 -7.74
N SER A 153 18.35 -29.39 -7.77
CA SER A 153 18.57 -30.74 -8.28
C SER A 153 18.37 -30.86 -9.79
N ASN A 154 17.75 -29.87 -10.43
CA ASN A 154 17.47 -29.84 -11.86
C ASN A 154 18.58 -29.12 -12.63
N THR A 155 19.21 -29.80 -13.58
CA THR A 155 20.31 -29.23 -14.37
C THR A 155 19.86 -28.08 -15.28
N ASP A 156 18.61 -28.10 -15.76
CA ASP A 156 18.09 -27.03 -16.61
C ASP A 156 17.93 -25.73 -15.81
N ASP A 157 17.42 -25.81 -14.57
CA ASP A 157 17.26 -24.67 -13.68
C ASP A 157 18.62 -24.10 -13.24
N LEU A 158 19.61 -24.99 -12.99
CA LEU A 158 20.99 -24.58 -12.72
C LEU A 158 21.62 -23.87 -13.91
N ASN A 159 21.36 -24.34 -15.13
CA ASN A 159 21.85 -23.70 -16.35
C ASN A 159 21.19 -22.33 -16.55
N GLU A 160 19.90 -22.19 -16.28
CA GLU A 160 19.18 -20.92 -16.32
C GLU A 160 19.72 -19.92 -15.29
N LEU A 161 19.98 -20.36 -14.05
CA LEU A 161 20.43 -19.50 -12.95
C LEU A 161 21.92 -19.17 -12.92
N PHE A 162 22.77 -20.04 -13.44
CA PHE A 162 24.22 -19.91 -13.26
C PHE A 162 24.99 -20.01 -14.58
N GLY A 163 24.33 -20.32 -15.70
CA GLY A 163 24.99 -20.51 -17.00
C GLY A 163 26.01 -21.66 -17.01
N CYS A 164 25.97 -22.57 -16.04
CA CYS A 164 26.98 -23.60 -15.85
C CYS A 164 26.61 -24.89 -16.60
N GLU A 165 26.83 -24.92 -17.92
CA GLU A 165 26.44 -26.01 -18.85
C GLU A 165 26.65 -27.47 -18.39
N SER A 166 27.54 -27.73 -17.43
CA SER A 166 27.78 -29.08 -16.88
C SER A 166 28.39 -29.15 -15.48
N ASN A 167 28.84 -28.04 -14.90
CA ASN A 167 29.49 -28.04 -13.59
C ASN A 167 29.13 -26.80 -12.78
N CYS A 168 28.18 -26.99 -11.87
CA CYS A 168 27.68 -25.94 -10.99
C CYS A 168 28.21 -26.10 -9.55
N TYR A 169 29.26 -26.90 -9.31
CA TYR A 169 29.74 -27.24 -7.95
C TYR A 169 30.18 -26.03 -7.11
N GLU A 170 30.51 -24.92 -7.76
CA GLU A 170 30.80 -23.65 -7.08
C GLU A 170 29.55 -23.04 -6.41
N TYR A 171 28.38 -23.29 -6.98
CA TYR A 171 27.10 -22.76 -6.53
C TYR A 171 26.27 -23.81 -5.78
N VAL A 172 26.31 -25.08 -6.22
CA VAL A 172 25.45 -26.15 -5.72
C VAL A 172 26.25 -27.43 -5.49
N ASN A 173 26.16 -28.00 -4.29
CA ASN A 173 26.78 -29.27 -3.93
C ASN A 173 25.74 -30.16 -3.23
N ASN A 174 25.64 -31.42 -3.65
CA ASN A 174 24.60 -32.34 -3.18
C ASN A 174 23.17 -31.76 -3.30
N ASN A 175 22.89 -31.05 -4.40
CA ASN A 175 21.62 -30.36 -4.67
C ASN A 175 21.30 -29.25 -3.65
N GLU A 176 22.32 -28.71 -2.98
CA GLU A 176 22.16 -27.60 -2.04
C GLU A 176 23.09 -26.43 -2.38
N LEU A 177 22.61 -25.20 -2.22
CA LEU A 177 23.39 -23.97 -2.38
C LEU A 177 24.60 -23.95 -1.43
N VAL A 178 25.77 -23.79 -2.02
CA VAL A 178 27.05 -23.56 -1.33
C VAL A 178 27.19 -22.08 -0.98
N LYS A 179 26.87 -21.19 -1.92
CA LYS A 179 26.87 -19.73 -1.73
C LYS A 179 25.48 -19.29 -1.28
N THR A 180 25.35 -18.97 0.01
CA THR A 180 24.08 -18.57 0.60
C THR A 180 23.81 -17.07 0.55
N ASN A 181 24.84 -16.25 0.29
CA ASN A 181 24.68 -14.82 0.10
C ASN A 181 24.22 -14.56 -1.33
N VAL A 182 22.96 -14.22 -1.50
CA VAL A 182 22.31 -13.91 -2.76
C VAL A 182 21.97 -12.43 -2.78
N ILE A 183 22.29 -11.73 -3.85
CA ILE A 183 21.84 -10.36 -4.06
C ILE A 183 20.63 -10.43 -4.98
N VAL A 184 19.49 -9.99 -4.47
CA VAL A 184 18.29 -9.81 -5.28
C VAL A 184 18.26 -8.38 -5.78
N GLU A 185 18.16 -8.17 -7.08
CA GLU A 185 17.98 -6.88 -7.70
C GLU A 185 16.53 -6.73 -8.17
N VAL A 186 15.80 -5.75 -7.64
CA VAL A 186 14.44 -5.43 -8.10
C VAL A 186 14.43 -3.98 -8.52
N ALA A 187 14.11 -3.71 -9.79
CA ALA A 187 14.11 -2.37 -10.39
C ALA A 187 15.36 -1.54 -10.07
N GLY A 188 16.54 -2.16 -10.20
CA GLY A 188 17.83 -1.52 -9.94
C GLY A 188 18.22 -1.39 -8.46
N THR A 189 17.37 -1.79 -7.53
CA THR A 189 17.68 -1.80 -6.08
C THR A 189 18.16 -3.17 -5.65
N LYS A 190 19.32 -3.23 -5.00
CA LYS A 190 19.98 -4.48 -4.57
C LYS A 190 19.70 -4.79 -3.10
N TYR A 191 19.22 -5.99 -2.84
CA TYR A 191 18.87 -6.52 -1.52
C TYR A 191 19.72 -7.74 -1.21
N PRO A 192 20.67 -7.65 -0.25
CA PRO A 192 21.44 -8.81 0.17
C PRO A 192 20.57 -9.73 1.01
N LEU A 193 20.42 -10.97 0.57
CA LEU A 193 19.74 -12.07 1.25
C LEU A 193 20.75 -13.13 1.64
N ASN A 194 20.58 -13.70 2.83
CA ASN A 194 21.37 -14.84 3.26
C ASN A 194 20.44 -16.04 3.45
N ILE A 195 20.49 -16.98 2.50
CA ILE A 195 19.64 -18.17 2.45
C ILE A 195 20.10 -19.16 3.50
N LYS A 196 19.24 -19.44 4.48
CA LYS A 196 19.50 -20.41 5.54
C LYS A 196 18.79 -21.72 5.23
N GLU A 197 19.16 -22.74 6.02
CA GLU A 197 18.37 -23.98 6.08
C GLU A 197 17.00 -23.67 6.71
N GLY A 198 15.94 -24.21 6.10
CA GLY A 198 14.56 -23.80 6.38
C GLY A 198 14.04 -22.75 5.37
N GLU A 199 12.73 -22.54 5.36
CA GLU A 199 12.08 -21.63 4.41
C GLU A 199 12.42 -20.18 4.73
N ASN A 200 13.18 -19.55 3.84
CA ASN A 200 13.43 -18.12 3.83
C ASN A 200 12.30 -17.46 3.04
N PHE A 201 11.77 -16.35 3.54
CA PHE A 201 10.73 -15.58 2.88
C PHE A 201 11.14 -14.12 2.81
N PHE A 202 11.08 -13.56 1.61
CA PHE A 202 11.40 -12.19 1.32
C PHE A 202 10.35 -11.61 0.37
N PHE A 203 10.04 -10.33 0.52
CA PHE A 203 9.13 -9.64 -0.38
C PHE A 203 9.60 -8.21 -0.61
N VAL A 204 9.34 -7.72 -1.82
CA VAL A 204 9.62 -6.35 -2.25
C VAL A 204 8.34 -5.78 -2.81
N ILE A 205 7.94 -4.62 -2.31
CA ILE A 205 6.86 -3.82 -2.88
C ILE A 205 7.51 -2.58 -3.47
N GLN A 206 7.32 -2.39 -4.77
CA GLN A 206 7.73 -1.19 -5.47
C GLN A 206 6.49 -0.37 -5.81
N GLN A 207 6.49 0.87 -5.35
CA GLN A 207 5.48 1.85 -5.74
C GLN A 207 5.98 2.60 -6.97
N ALA A 208 5.17 2.70 -8.02
CA ALA A 208 5.44 3.68 -9.06
C ALA A 208 5.41 5.08 -8.45
N ASN A 209 6.48 5.84 -8.64
CA ASN A 209 6.44 7.27 -8.30
C ASN A 209 5.49 7.96 -9.28
N GLN A 210 4.36 8.46 -8.77
CA GLN A 210 3.58 9.50 -9.46
C GLN A 210 4.34 10.83 -9.40
N ASP A 211 5.45 10.95 -10.13
CA ASP A 211 6.14 12.22 -10.33
C ASP A 211 7.02 12.17 -11.58
N ASN A 212 6.45 12.58 -12.72
CA ASN A 212 7.03 13.55 -13.65
C ASN A 212 6.05 13.87 -14.78
N GLU A 213 4.85 14.37 -14.45
CA GLU A 213 4.20 15.32 -15.34
C GLU A 213 4.99 16.63 -15.25
N ALA A 214 6.02 16.73 -16.09
CA ALA A 214 6.59 18.02 -16.42
C ALA A 214 5.48 18.85 -17.06
N ILE A 215 4.90 19.77 -16.28
CA ILE A 215 4.13 20.89 -16.80
C ILE A 215 5.07 21.64 -17.76
N GLN A 216 4.88 21.43 -19.07
CA GLN A 216 5.43 22.30 -20.12
C GLN A 216 4.54 23.52 -20.33
#